data_AF-A0A087UXC1-F1
#
_entry.id   AF-A0A087UXC1-F1
#
_cell.length_a   1.000
_cell.length_b   1.000
_cell.length_c   1.000
_cell.angle_alpha   90.00
_cell.angle_beta   90.00
_cell.angle_gamma   90.00
#
_symmetry.space_group_name_H-M   'P 1'
#
loop_
_entity.id
_entity.type
_entity.pdbx_description
1 polymer ?
#
loop_
_entity_poly.entity_id
_entity_poly.type
_entity_poly.pdbx_seq_one_letter_code
_entity_poly.pdbx_strand_id
1 'polypeptide(L)'
;MKKPFTKFICHSTAYCFFLLLLIMASQRVETLLMQWIGTDFLLEKIRYDSEHERGKPPGLVESAIMFFVVGFVWAEIKQLWDEGLLNYLYDMWNVVDFFTNMLYLTCIGLRFSAWFIVQRELASGLEAYLPREEWDPYDPMLISEGIFGAANIFSFLKMVHIFSVNPHLGPLQISLGRMVFDIIKFFFIYSLVLFAFGCGMNQLLWYYADIDKELCYSG
;
A
#
# COMPACT_ATOMS: atom_id res chain seq x y z
N MET A 1 -25.91 13.95 12.29
CA MET A 1 -25.30 15.16 12.88
C MET A 1 -25.72 16.38 12.07
N LYS A 2 -26.17 17.47 12.70
CA LYS A 2 -26.73 18.65 11.98
C LYS A 2 -25.74 19.81 11.76
N LYS A 3 -24.59 19.84 12.46
CA LYS A 3 -23.59 20.93 12.32
C LYS A 3 -22.44 20.52 11.39
N PRO A 4 -22.10 21.34 10.38
CA PRO A 4 -21.09 20.99 9.36
C PRO A 4 -19.67 20.88 9.94
N PHE A 5 -19.32 21.75 10.88
CA PHE A 5 -18.00 21.71 11.55
C PHE A 5 -17.78 20.41 12.34
N THR A 6 -18.81 19.94 13.07
CA THR A 6 -18.73 18.66 13.80
C THR A 6 -18.61 17.47 12.85
N LYS A 7 -19.28 17.52 11.70
CA LYS A 7 -19.15 16.51 10.65
C LYS A 7 -17.70 16.46 10.13
N PHE A 8 -17.11 17.61 9.84
CA PHE A 8 -15.71 17.70 9.41
C PHE A 8 -14.73 17.09 10.44
N ILE A 9 -14.83 17.49 11.72
CA ILE A 9 -13.97 16.94 12.77
C ILE A 9 -14.12 15.42 12.86
N CYS A 10 -15.35 14.91 12.84
CA CYS A 10 -15.60 13.48 12.95
C CYS A 10 -14.96 12.69 11.78
N HIS A 11 -15.09 13.18 10.54
CA HIS A 11 -14.42 12.56 9.39
C HIS A 11 -12.89 12.61 9.51
N SER A 12 -12.33 13.75 9.91
CA SER A 12 -10.88 13.91 10.09
C SER A 12 -10.34 12.99 11.19
N THR A 13 -11.02 12.90 12.33
CA THR A 13 -10.63 11.99 13.42
C THR A 13 -10.73 10.52 13.01
N ALA A 14 -11.80 10.14 12.30
CA ALA A 14 -11.94 8.78 11.77
C ALA A 14 -10.81 8.44 10.79
N TYR A 15 -10.40 9.39 9.94
CA TYR A 15 -9.27 9.21 9.04
C TYR A 15 -7.93 9.11 9.79
N CYS A 16 -7.69 9.95 10.79
CA CYS A 16 -6.49 9.82 11.64
C CYS A 16 -6.45 8.48 12.37
N PHE A 17 -7.60 7.97 12.82
CA PHE A 17 -7.69 6.64 13.43
C PHE A 17 -7.37 5.53 12.42
N PHE A 18 -7.86 5.64 11.18
CA PHE A 18 -7.47 4.73 10.10
C PHE A 18 -5.95 4.72 9.87
N LEU A 19 -5.31 5.90 9.80
CA LEU A 19 -3.84 5.98 9.68
C LEU A 19 -3.12 5.36 10.89
N LEU A 20 -3.66 5.51 12.09
CA LEU A 20 -3.12 4.85 13.28
C LEU A 20 -3.22 3.32 13.17
N LEU A 21 -4.31 2.78 12.64
CA LEU A 21 -4.41 1.34 12.34
C LEU A 21 -3.33 0.90 11.33
N LEU A 22 -3.04 1.69 10.30
CA LEU A 22 -1.95 1.39 9.36
C LEU A 22 -0.59 1.38 10.03
N ILE A 23 -0.33 2.31 10.96
CA ILE A 23 0.92 2.33 11.75
C ILE A 23 1.02 1.05 12.61
N MET A 24 -0.08 0.66 13.27
CA MET A 24 -0.11 -0.56 14.08
C MET A 24 0.10 -1.83 13.24
N ALA A 25 -0.47 -1.89 12.03
CA ALA A 25 -0.23 -2.98 11.09
C ALA A 25 1.24 -3.05 10.65
N SER A 26 1.84 -1.91 10.33
CA SER A 26 3.25 -1.81 9.92
C SER A 26 4.21 -2.25 11.02
N GLN A 27 3.93 -1.89 12.28
CA GLN A 27 4.73 -2.29 13.43
C GLN A 27 4.44 -3.73 13.92
N ARG A 28 3.57 -4.49 13.23
CA ARG A 28 3.13 -5.85 13.64
C ARG A 28 2.74 -5.91 15.11
N VAL A 29 1.98 -4.91 15.59
CA VAL A 29 1.65 -4.74 17.02
C VAL A 29 0.98 -5.98 17.61
N GLU A 30 0.18 -6.70 16.82
CA GLU A 30 -0.45 -7.96 17.28
C GLU A 30 0.58 -9.01 17.70
N THR A 31 1.61 -9.22 16.88
CA THR A 31 2.70 -10.17 17.18
C THR A 31 3.47 -9.72 18.40
N LEU A 32 3.79 -8.42 18.50
CA LEU A 32 4.51 -7.87 19.66
C LEU A 32 3.71 -7.99 20.97
N LEU A 33 2.40 -7.71 20.93
CA LEU A 33 1.53 -7.87 22.09
C LEU A 33 1.42 -9.33 22.52
N MET A 34 1.27 -10.26 21.56
CA MET A 34 1.23 -11.68 21.85
C MET A 34 2.53 -12.19 22.48
N GLN A 35 3.70 -11.71 22.00
CA GLN A 35 5.00 -12.00 22.61
C GLN A 35 5.14 -11.42 24.01
N TRP A 36 4.64 -10.19 24.23
CA TRP A 36 4.73 -9.53 25.53
C TRP A 36 3.87 -10.20 26.62
N ILE A 37 2.68 -10.66 26.27
CA ILE A 37 1.80 -11.41 27.19
C ILE A 37 2.42 -12.77 27.56
N GLY A 38 3.14 -13.40 26.62
CA GLY A 38 4.05 -14.52 26.91
C GLY A 38 3.41 -15.84 27.34
N THR A 39 2.08 -16.01 27.21
CA THR A 39 1.42 -17.30 27.48
C THR A 39 1.78 -18.35 26.44
N ASP A 40 2.01 -19.60 26.86
CA ASP A 40 2.44 -20.72 25.98
C ASP A 40 1.56 -20.89 24.74
N PHE A 41 0.24 -20.75 24.89
CA PHE A 41 -0.72 -20.79 23.78
C PHE A 41 -0.48 -19.71 22.71
N LEU A 42 -0.09 -18.50 23.11
CA LEU A 42 0.18 -17.40 22.17
C LEU A 42 1.50 -17.60 21.42
N LEU A 43 2.51 -18.14 22.11
CA LEU A 43 3.79 -18.48 21.49
C LEU A 43 3.62 -19.59 20.44
N GLU A 44 2.82 -20.61 20.74
CA GLU A 44 2.47 -21.67 19.78
C GLU A 44 1.72 -21.09 18.57
N LYS A 45 0.75 -20.19 18.81
CA LYS A 45 0.04 -19.50 17.74
C LYS A 45 0.96 -18.67 16.84
N ILE A 46 1.93 -17.95 17.42
CA ILE A 46 2.90 -17.16 16.64
C ILE A 46 3.75 -18.08 15.75
N ARG A 47 4.21 -19.21 16.30
CA ARG A 47 5.01 -20.17 15.54
C ARG A 47 4.20 -20.77 14.39
N TYR A 48 2.96 -21.19 14.67
CA TYR A 48 2.04 -21.66 13.64
C TYR A 48 1.82 -20.61 12.54
N ASP A 49 1.53 -19.37 12.92
CA ASP A 49 1.36 -18.26 11.98
C ASP A 49 2.62 -17.97 11.14
N SER A 50 3.81 -18.20 11.72
CA SER A 50 5.09 -18.02 11.02
C SER A 50 5.37 -19.16 10.03
N GLU A 51 4.96 -20.38 10.33
CA GLU A 51 5.04 -21.53 9.42
C GLU A 51 3.97 -21.42 8.31
N HIS A 52 2.86 -20.73 8.59
CA HIS A 52 1.70 -20.58 7.71
C HIS A 52 1.53 -19.13 7.22
N GLU A 53 2.64 -18.41 6.97
CA GLU A 53 2.58 -17.02 6.47
C GLU A 53 1.86 -16.93 5.10
N ARG A 54 2.05 -17.96 4.26
CA ARG A 54 1.45 -18.03 2.92
C ARG A 54 -0.06 -18.27 3.03
N GLY A 55 -0.85 -17.31 2.57
CA GLY A 55 -2.31 -17.40 2.62
C GLY A 55 -2.90 -17.28 4.04
N LYS A 56 -2.16 -16.65 4.97
CA LYS A 56 -2.67 -16.43 6.34
C LYS A 56 -3.96 -15.61 6.33
N PRO A 57 -4.99 -15.99 7.11
CA PRO A 57 -6.16 -15.15 7.28
C PRO A 57 -5.78 -13.79 7.90
N PRO A 58 -6.55 -12.73 7.61
CA PRO A 58 -6.23 -11.40 8.08
C PRO A 58 -6.29 -11.31 9.62
N GLY A 59 -5.32 -10.60 10.20
CA GLY A 59 -5.30 -10.28 11.64
C GLY A 59 -6.48 -9.41 12.08
N LEU A 60 -6.59 -9.10 13.38
CA LEU A 60 -7.66 -8.22 13.88
C LEU A 60 -7.50 -6.79 13.37
N VAL A 61 -6.27 -6.26 13.38
CA VAL A 61 -5.92 -4.94 12.86
C VAL A 61 -6.15 -4.86 11.36
N GLU A 62 -5.74 -5.89 10.62
CA GLU A 62 -5.98 -5.96 9.16
C GLU A 62 -7.47 -6.06 8.84
N SER A 63 -8.23 -6.81 9.64
CA SER A 63 -9.69 -6.88 9.53
C SER A 63 -10.37 -5.54 9.80
N ALA A 64 -9.89 -4.78 10.79
CA ALA A 64 -10.35 -3.42 11.03
C ALA A 64 -10.03 -2.49 9.85
N ILE A 65 -8.82 -2.58 9.27
CA ILE A 65 -8.44 -1.84 8.06
C ILE A 65 -9.37 -2.17 6.90
N MET A 66 -9.65 -3.45 6.64
CA MET A 66 -10.57 -3.86 5.56
C MET A 66 -11.97 -3.27 5.73
N PHE A 67 -12.48 -3.20 6.96
CA PHE A 67 -13.77 -2.55 7.23
C PHE A 67 -13.76 -1.06 6.84
N PHE A 68 -12.69 -0.34 7.16
CA PHE A 68 -12.52 1.06 6.72
C PHE A 68 -12.43 1.19 5.20
N VAL A 69 -11.66 0.32 4.54
CA VAL A 69 -11.50 0.31 3.08
C VAL A 69 -12.85 0.14 2.39
N VAL A 70 -13.70 -0.80 2.84
CA VAL A 70 -15.06 -0.97 2.31
C VAL A 70 -15.88 0.32 2.45
N GLY A 71 -15.75 1.00 3.60
CA GLY A 71 -16.38 2.30 3.84
C GLY A 71 -15.91 3.39 2.87
N PHE A 72 -14.60 3.47 2.58
CA PHE A 72 -14.04 4.42 1.62
C PHE A 72 -14.48 4.13 0.19
N VAL A 73 -14.42 2.88 -0.24
CA VAL A 73 -14.91 2.46 -1.57
C VAL A 73 -16.39 2.81 -1.74
N TRP A 74 -17.22 2.55 -0.73
CA TRP A 74 -18.62 2.91 -0.77
C TRP A 74 -18.85 4.43 -0.83
N ALA A 75 -18.07 5.21 -0.09
CA ALA A 75 -18.14 6.67 -0.13
C ALA A 75 -17.77 7.23 -1.50
N GLU A 76 -16.69 6.72 -2.12
CA GLU A 76 -16.27 7.10 -3.47
C GLU A 76 -17.32 6.75 -4.53
N ILE A 77 -17.90 5.53 -4.46
CA ILE A 77 -18.95 5.12 -5.40
C ILE A 77 -20.14 6.08 -5.35
N LYS A 78 -20.54 6.52 -4.14
CA LYS A 78 -21.61 7.51 -3.99
C LYS A 78 -21.22 8.87 -4.56
N GLN A 79 -20.02 9.35 -4.25
CA GLN A 79 -19.55 10.64 -4.77
C GLN A 79 -19.50 10.65 -6.30
N LEU A 80 -18.99 9.57 -6.91
CA LEU A 80 -18.96 9.41 -8.36
C LEU A 80 -20.36 9.40 -8.98
N TRP A 81 -21.33 8.78 -8.31
CA TRP A 81 -22.72 8.74 -8.75
C TRP A 81 -23.40 10.11 -8.67
N ASP A 82 -23.14 10.86 -7.60
CA ASP A 82 -23.79 12.15 -7.34
C ASP A 82 -23.18 13.31 -8.17
N GLU A 83 -21.86 13.34 -8.36
CA GLU A 83 -21.16 14.42 -9.08
C GLU A 83 -21.03 14.18 -10.60
N GLY A 84 -21.03 12.92 -11.01
CA GLY A 84 -20.78 12.47 -12.38
C GLY A 84 -19.29 12.37 -12.75
N LEU A 85 -18.98 11.47 -13.69
CA LEU A 85 -17.60 11.06 -14.01
C LEU A 85 -16.68 12.21 -14.45
N LEU A 86 -17.16 13.13 -15.29
CA LEU A 86 -16.31 14.21 -15.80
C LEU A 86 -15.88 15.18 -14.70
N ASN A 87 -16.83 15.62 -13.88
CA ASN A 87 -16.53 16.53 -12.76
C ASN A 87 -15.62 15.86 -11.72
N TYR A 88 -15.85 14.57 -11.47
CA TYR A 88 -15.03 13.77 -10.57
C TYR A 88 -13.56 13.71 -11.02
N LEU A 89 -13.29 13.46 -12.32
CA LEU A 89 -11.92 13.36 -12.85
C LEU A 89 -11.17 14.70 -12.94
N TYR A 90 -11.88 15.83 -12.96
CA TYR A 90 -11.25 17.14 -12.94
C TYR A 90 -10.59 17.47 -11.59
N ASP A 91 -11.09 16.89 -10.49
CA ASP A 91 -10.45 17.02 -9.19
C ASP A 91 -9.32 16.00 -9.03
N MET A 92 -8.09 16.50 -8.97
CA MET A 92 -6.90 15.66 -8.80
C MET A 92 -6.91 14.88 -7.48
N TRP A 93 -7.58 15.36 -6.44
CA TRP A 93 -7.68 14.64 -5.16
C TRP A 93 -8.59 13.43 -5.25
N ASN A 94 -9.72 13.55 -5.96
CA ASN A 94 -10.60 12.43 -6.25
C ASN A 94 -9.86 11.33 -7.04
N VAL A 95 -9.01 11.71 -8.00
CA VAL A 95 -8.17 10.75 -8.75
C VAL A 95 -7.19 10.00 -7.82
N VAL A 96 -6.56 10.70 -6.87
CA VAL A 96 -5.67 10.07 -5.87
C VAL A 96 -6.46 9.12 -4.96
N ASP A 97 -7.67 9.52 -4.55
CA ASP A 97 -8.56 8.71 -3.71
C ASP A 97 -9.02 7.43 -4.43
N PHE A 98 -9.43 7.55 -5.69
CA PHE A 98 -9.74 6.42 -6.54
C PHE A 98 -8.56 5.44 -6.66
N PHE A 99 -7.37 5.97 -6.96
CA PHE A 99 -6.16 5.15 -7.10
C PHE A 99 -5.79 4.43 -5.80
N THR A 100 -5.88 5.13 -4.67
CA THR A 100 -5.61 4.56 -3.34
C THR A 100 -6.58 3.42 -3.02
N ASN A 101 -7.87 3.61 -3.27
CA ASN A 101 -8.88 2.57 -3.08
C ASN A 101 -8.68 1.38 -4.03
N MET A 102 -8.27 1.63 -5.28
CA MET A 102 -7.93 0.56 -6.23
C MET A 102 -6.73 -0.27 -5.76
N LEU A 103 -5.70 0.35 -5.18
CA LEU A 103 -4.57 -0.38 -4.59
C LEU A 103 -5.02 -1.25 -3.41
N TYR A 104 -5.87 -0.74 -2.52
CA TYR A 104 -6.41 -1.54 -1.42
C TYR A 104 -7.27 -2.72 -1.90
N LEU A 105 -8.13 -2.51 -2.90
CA LEU A 105 -8.92 -3.59 -3.50
C LEU A 105 -8.03 -4.64 -4.17
N THR A 106 -6.98 -4.21 -4.86
CA THR A 106 -6.01 -5.12 -5.49
C THR A 106 -5.26 -5.93 -4.43
N CYS A 107 -4.85 -5.31 -3.32
CA CYS A 107 -4.24 -6.02 -2.20
C CYS A 107 -5.18 -7.08 -1.62
N ILE A 108 -6.45 -6.74 -1.37
CA ILE A 108 -7.44 -7.70 -0.83
C ILE A 108 -7.66 -8.85 -1.82
N GLY A 109 -7.78 -8.54 -3.12
CA GLY A 109 -7.92 -9.54 -4.18
C GLY A 109 -6.73 -10.49 -4.26
N LEU A 110 -5.50 -9.97 -4.18
CA LEU A 110 -4.28 -10.77 -4.18
C LEU A 110 -4.17 -11.66 -2.94
N ARG A 111 -4.48 -11.14 -1.75
CA ARG A 111 -4.51 -11.95 -0.52
C ARG A 111 -5.55 -13.06 -0.58
N PHE A 112 -6.73 -12.78 -1.13
CA PHE A 112 -7.74 -13.81 -1.38
C PHE A 112 -7.24 -14.86 -2.38
N SER A 113 -6.55 -14.44 -3.45
CA SER A 113 -5.97 -15.36 -4.42
C SER A 113 -4.87 -16.24 -3.82
N ALA A 114 -4.01 -15.68 -2.95
CA ALA A 114 -2.98 -16.43 -2.23
C ALA A 114 -3.61 -17.49 -1.32
N TRP A 115 -4.64 -17.10 -0.55
CA TRP A 115 -5.41 -18.04 0.26
C TRP A 115 -6.02 -19.16 -0.59
N PHE A 116 -6.65 -18.82 -1.72
CA PHE A 116 -7.27 -19.80 -2.60
C PHE A 116 -6.26 -20.78 -3.22
N ILE A 117 -5.09 -20.29 -3.62
CA ILE A 117 -4.00 -21.13 -4.16
C ILE A 117 -3.51 -22.13 -3.11
N VAL A 118 -3.26 -21.68 -1.88
CA VAL A 118 -2.84 -22.53 -0.76
C VAL A 118 -3.90 -23.60 -0.46
N GLN A 119 -5.18 -23.23 -0.40
CA GLN A 119 -6.26 -24.21 -0.21
C GLN A 119 -6.30 -25.27 -1.32
N ARG A 120 -6.06 -24.87 -2.57
CA ARG A 120 -6.02 -25.77 -3.72
C ARG A 120 -4.83 -26.73 -3.65
N GLU A 121 -3.65 -26.24 -3.28
CA GLU A 121 -2.43 -27.05 -3.14
C GLU A 121 -2.61 -28.12 -2.05
N LEU A 122 -3.15 -27.73 -0.90
CA LEU A 122 -3.49 -28.67 0.19
C LEU A 122 -4.50 -29.72 -0.25
N ALA A 123 -5.54 -29.34 -1.00
CA ALA A 123 -6.53 -30.28 -1.53
C ALA A 123 -5.93 -31.29 -2.53
N SER A 124 -4.86 -30.90 -3.24
CA SER A 124 -4.10 -31.78 -4.13
C SER A 124 -3.02 -32.63 -3.43
N GLY A 125 -2.83 -32.46 -2.12
CA GLY A 125 -1.80 -33.19 -1.35
C GLY A 125 -0.38 -32.67 -1.57
N LEU A 126 -0.22 -31.45 -2.09
CA LEU A 126 1.07 -30.78 -2.22
C LEU A 126 1.43 -30.05 -0.92
N GLU A 127 2.73 -29.89 -0.67
CA GLU A 127 3.24 -29.09 0.45
C GLU A 127 3.09 -27.59 0.14
N ALA A 128 2.05 -26.96 0.69
CA ALA A 128 1.73 -25.56 0.44
C ALA A 128 2.49 -24.58 1.35
N TYR A 129 2.99 -25.07 2.49
CA TYR A 129 3.65 -24.29 3.53
C TYR A 129 5.17 -24.39 3.37
N LEU A 130 5.70 -23.52 2.53
CA LEU A 130 7.13 -23.39 2.26
C LEU A 130 7.68 -22.18 3.03
N PRO A 131 8.96 -22.21 3.45
CA PRO A 131 9.61 -21.03 4.00
C PRO A 131 9.62 -19.90 2.97
N ARG A 132 9.58 -18.65 3.45
CA ARG A 132 9.48 -17.44 2.60
C ARG A 132 10.57 -17.33 1.55
N GLU A 133 11.75 -17.89 1.82
CA GLU A 133 12.90 -17.91 0.91
C GLU A 133 12.66 -18.74 -0.36
N GLU A 134 11.76 -19.71 -0.29
CA GLU A 134 11.43 -20.62 -1.39
C GLU A 134 10.16 -20.19 -2.14
N TRP A 135 9.55 -19.07 -1.76
CA TRP A 135 8.37 -18.57 -2.45
C TRP A 135 8.73 -18.10 -3.87
N ASP A 136 7.82 -18.33 -4.80
CA ASP A 136 7.98 -17.79 -6.15
C ASP A 136 8.07 -16.25 -6.09
N PRO A 137 8.97 -15.60 -6.84
CA PRO A 137 9.10 -14.14 -6.84
C PRO A 137 7.81 -13.40 -7.20
N TYR A 138 6.89 -14.05 -7.92
CA TYR A 138 5.59 -13.54 -8.31
C TYR A 138 4.44 -14.11 -7.47
N ASP A 139 4.72 -14.70 -6.30
CA ASP A 139 3.68 -15.18 -5.40
C ASP A 139 2.71 -14.03 -5.04
N PRO A 140 1.38 -14.23 -5.18
CA PRO A 140 0.41 -13.18 -4.94
C PRO A 140 0.49 -12.57 -3.54
N MET A 141 0.97 -13.32 -2.54
CA MET A 141 1.16 -12.80 -1.19
C MET A 141 2.24 -11.70 -1.17
N LEU A 142 3.40 -11.92 -1.80
CA LEU A 142 4.49 -10.94 -1.87
C LEU A 142 4.06 -9.67 -2.61
N ILE A 143 3.38 -9.85 -3.75
CA ILE A 143 2.86 -8.72 -4.53
C ILE A 143 1.84 -7.93 -3.69
N SER A 144 0.99 -8.62 -2.92
CA SER A 144 0.02 -7.96 -2.05
C SER A 144 0.67 -7.10 -0.96
N GLU A 145 1.78 -7.54 -0.37
CA GLU A 145 2.53 -6.77 0.63
C GLU A 145 3.11 -5.49 0.03
N GLY A 146 3.68 -5.58 -1.19
CA GLY A 146 4.20 -4.41 -1.91
C GLY A 146 3.10 -3.39 -2.26
N ILE A 147 1.95 -3.87 -2.75
CA ILE A 147 0.80 -3.02 -3.07
C ILE A 147 0.21 -2.40 -1.80
N PHE A 148 0.14 -3.15 -0.69
CA PHE A 148 -0.30 -2.62 0.60
C PHE A 148 0.62 -1.49 1.08
N GLY A 149 1.94 -1.65 0.94
CA GLY A 149 2.91 -0.59 1.23
C GLY A 149 2.68 0.67 0.40
N ALA A 150 2.45 0.51 -0.91
CA ALA A 150 2.13 1.63 -1.79
C ALA A 150 0.81 2.32 -1.37
N ALA A 151 -0.25 1.56 -1.09
CA ALA A 151 -1.54 2.08 -0.63
C ALA A 151 -1.41 2.90 0.67
N ASN A 152 -0.55 2.45 1.59
CA ASN A 152 -0.28 3.17 2.83
C ASN A 152 0.38 4.53 2.58
N ILE A 153 1.35 4.61 1.66
CA ILE A 153 2.00 5.87 1.29
C ILE A 153 0.96 6.88 0.76
N PHE A 154 0.10 6.45 -0.16
CA PHE A 154 -0.95 7.33 -0.70
C PHE A 154 -1.97 7.75 0.38
N SER A 155 -2.30 6.85 1.30
CA SER A 155 -3.16 7.18 2.44
C SER A 155 -2.55 8.26 3.34
N PHE A 156 -1.25 8.22 3.61
CA PHE A 156 -0.58 9.31 4.33
C PHE A 156 -0.54 10.60 3.52
N LEU A 157 -0.33 10.52 2.20
CA LEU A 157 -0.32 11.69 1.32
C LEU A 157 -1.64 12.47 1.36
N LYS A 158 -2.78 11.76 1.49
CA LYS A 158 -4.11 12.39 1.64
C LYS A 158 -4.23 13.29 2.88
N MET A 159 -3.39 13.11 3.92
CA MET A 159 -3.37 14.02 5.08
C MET A 159 -3.06 15.47 4.67
N VAL A 160 -2.28 15.67 3.60
CA VAL A 160 -1.97 17.00 3.06
C VAL A 160 -3.24 17.76 2.69
N HIS A 161 -4.28 17.07 2.22
CA HIS A 161 -5.56 17.69 1.89
C HIS A 161 -6.28 18.27 3.12
N ILE A 162 -6.12 17.66 4.31
CA ILE A 162 -6.73 18.15 5.56
C ILE A 162 -6.08 19.48 5.99
N PHE A 163 -4.80 19.72 5.65
CA PHE A 163 -4.11 20.97 5.96
C PHE A 163 -4.70 22.20 5.24
N SER A 164 -5.47 22.00 4.17
CA SER A 164 -6.19 23.07 3.46
C SER A 164 -7.09 23.91 4.37
N VAL A 165 -7.59 23.30 5.45
CA VAL A 165 -8.52 23.94 6.39
C VAL A 165 -7.81 24.87 7.38
N ASN A 166 -6.50 24.69 7.57
CA ASN A 166 -5.73 25.54 8.48
C ASN A 166 -5.39 26.89 7.80
N PRO A 167 -5.69 28.03 8.44
CA PRO A 167 -5.42 29.36 7.87
C PRO A 167 -3.96 29.62 7.47
N HIS A 168 -3.01 28.96 8.13
CA HIS A 168 -1.58 29.13 7.88
C HIS A 168 -1.02 28.11 6.88
N LEU A 169 -1.50 26.86 6.93
CA LEU A 169 -0.97 25.79 6.07
C LEU A 169 -1.68 25.71 4.71
N GLY A 170 -2.93 26.19 4.60
CA GLY A 170 -3.68 26.18 3.35
C GLY A 170 -2.99 26.93 2.20
N PRO A 171 -2.58 28.20 2.38
CA PRO A 171 -1.86 28.94 1.33
C PRO A 171 -0.55 28.27 0.89
N LEU A 172 0.15 27.63 1.83
CA LEU A 172 1.37 26.89 1.55
C LEU A 172 1.10 25.66 0.68
N GLN A 173 0.06 24.88 1.00
CA GLN A 173 -0.36 23.72 0.21
C GLN A 173 -0.74 24.12 -1.22
N ILE A 174 -1.50 25.20 -1.41
CA ILE A 174 -1.88 25.68 -2.74
C ILE A 174 -0.64 26.11 -3.54
N SER A 175 0.31 26.76 -2.88
CA SER A 175 1.58 27.16 -3.51
C SER A 175 2.40 25.93 -3.93
N LEU A 176 2.48 24.91 -3.07
CA LEU A 176 3.13 23.64 -3.36
C LEU A 176 2.50 22.96 -4.59
N GLY A 177 1.16 22.86 -4.63
CA GLY A 177 0.44 22.24 -5.74
C GLY A 177 0.73 22.90 -7.10
N ARG A 178 0.86 24.24 -7.14
CA ARG A 178 1.22 24.95 -8.37
C ARG A 178 2.67 24.70 -8.79
N MET A 179 3.61 24.66 -7.85
CA MET A 179 5.02 24.41 -8.13
C MET A 179 5.28 22.99 -8.67
N VAL A 180 4.48 21.98 -8.26
CA VAL A 180 4.60 20.60 -8.77
C VAL A 180 4.47 20.55 -10.29
N PHE A 181 3.58 21.34 -10.90
CA PHE A 181 3.45 21.39 -12.35
C PHE A 181 4.71 21.91 -13.05
N ASP A 182 5.42 22.85 -12.44
CA ASP A 182 6.68 23.35 -12.98
C ASP A 182 7.82 22.35 -12.78
N ILE A 183 7.83 21.62 -11.65
CA ILE A 183 8.76 20.51 -11.40
C ILE A 183 8.59 19.41 -12.46
N ILE A 184 7.35 19.02 -12.81
CA ILE A 184 7.10 17.99 -13.83
C ILE A 184 7.64 18.41 -15.20
N LYS A 185 7.49 19.69 -15.58
CA LYS A 185 8.08 20.20 -16.84
C LYS A 185 9.60 20.09 -16.83
N PHE A 186 10.24 20.42 -15.71
CA PHE A 186 11.69 20.30 -15.58
C PHE A 186 12.16 18.83 -15.56
N PHE A 187 11.38 17.95 -14.93
CA PHE A 187 11.66 16.52 -14.86
C PHE A 187 11.74 15.86 -16.25
N PHE A 188 10.98 16.36 -17.24
CA PHE A 188 11.07 15.87 -18.61
C PHE A 188 12.46 16.12 -19.23
N ILE A 189 13.00 17.32 -19.08
CA ILE A 189 14.35 17.66 -19.57
C ILE A 189 15.40 16.85 -18.81
N TYR A 190 15.25 16.74 -17.49
CA TYR A 190 16.15 15.93 -16.65
C TYR A 190 16.17 14.45 -17.06
N SER A 191 15.01 13.87 -17.39
CA SER A 191 14.89 12.47 -17.82
C SER A 191 15.63 12.19 -19.12
N LEU A 192 15.63 13.14 -20.07
CA LEU A 192 16.40 13.02 -21.31
C LEU A 192 17.91 12.96 -21.05
N VAL A 193 18.39 13.82 -20.14
CA VAL A 193 19.80 13.82 -19.73
C VAL A 193 20.15 12.51 -19.01
N LEU A 194 19.34 12.09 -18.04
CA LEU A 194 19.55 10.85 -17.30
C LEU A 194 19.58 9.64 -18.24
N PHE A 195 18.68 9.58 -19.22
CA PHE A 195 18.66 8.52 -20.23
C PHE A 195 19.93 8.51 -21.09
N ALA A 196 20.39 9.68 -21.57
CA ALA A 196 21.63 9.77 -22.36
C ALA A 196 22.85 9.28 -21.57
N PHE A 197 22.97 9.69 -20.29
CA PHE A 197 24.01 9.19 -19.40
C PHE A 197 23.86 7.70 -19.11
N GLY A 198 22.64 7.21 -18.90
CA GLY A 198 22.34 5.79 -18.69
C GLY A 198 22.81 4.92 -19.86
N CYS A 199 22.52 5.34 -21.10
CA CYS A 199 23.03 4.66 -22.29
C CYS A 199 24.56 4.70 -22.37
N GLY A 200 25.18 5.86 -22.09
CA GLY A 200 26.63 6.00 -22.09
C GLY A 200 27.34 5.11 -21.06
N MET A 201 26.81 5.05 -19.84
CA MET A 201 27.36 4.18 -18.78
C MET A 201 27.12 2.70 -19.09
N ASN A 202 25.94 2.33 -19.60
CA ASN A 202 25.67 0.94 -19.99
C ASN A 202 26.64 0.48 -21.09
N GLN A 203 26.92 1.32 -22.09
CA GLN A 203 27.89 1.00 -23.14
C GLN A 203 29.31 0.79 -22.59
N LEU A 204 29.70 1.54 -21.56
CA LEU A 204 31.02 1.43 -20.95
C LEU A 204 31.15 0.20 -20.04
N LEU A 205 30.10 -0.11 -19.27
CA LEU A 205 30.15 -1.11 -18.19
C LEU A 205 29.57 -2.48 -18.58
N TRP A 206 28.86 -2.59 -19.70
CA TRP A 206 28.22 -3.85 -20.13
C TRP A 206 29.20 -5.05 -20.14
N TYR A 207 30.44 -4.85 -20.61
CA TYR A 207 31.45 -5.91 -20.65
C TYR A 207 31.78 -6.48 -19.26
N TYR A 208 31.88 -5.63 -18.23
CA TYR A 208 32.17 -6.07 -16.86
C TYR A 208 30.96 -6.73 -16.21
N ALA A 209 29.75 -6.24 -16.52
CA ALA A 209 28.52 -6.83 -16.02
C ALA A 209 28.34 -8.29 -16.50
N ASP A 210 28.73 -8.61 -17.73
CA ASP A 210 28.66 -9.99 -18.25
C ASP A 210 29.63 -10.93 -17.49
N ILE A 211 30.83 -10.45 -17.13
CA ILE A 211 31.80 -11.22 -16.33
C ILE A 211 31.27 -11.47 -14.90
N ASP A 212 30.73 -10.44 -14.25
CA ASP A 212 30.18 -10.57 -12.89
C ASP A 212 28.94 -11.47 -12.85
N LYS A 213 28.14 -11.46 -13.92
CA LYS A 213 27.00 -12.37 -14.05
C LYS A 213 27.44 -13.82 -14.02
N GLU A 214 28.52 -14.18 -14.70
CA GLU A 214 29.03 -15.57 -14.69
C GLU A 214 29.46 -16.01 -13.29
N LEU A 215 29.99 -15.11 -12.45
CA LEU A 215 30.37 -15.40 -11.06
C LEU A 215 29.17 -15.67 -10.14
N CYS A 216 28.04 -14.97 -10.32
CA CYS A 216 26.87 -15.15 -9.47
C CYS A 216 26.10 -16.46 -9.71
N TYR A 217 26.16 -17.03 -10.92
CA TYR A 217 25.41 -18.25 -11.28
C TYR A 217 26.28 -19.53 -11.29
N SER A 218 27.56 -19.43 -10.94
CA SER A 218 28.50 -20.57 -10.87
C SER A 218 28.73 -21.09 -9.44
N GLY A 219 28.04 -20.53 -8.45
CA GLY A 219 28.03 -20.97 -7.05
C GLY A 219 26.89 -21.93 -6.73
#